data_AF-A0A1U7X3Y5-F1
#
_entry.id   AF-A0A1U7X3Y5-F1
#
_cell.length_a   1.000
_cell.length_b   1.000
_cell.length_c   1.000
_cell.angle_alpha   90.00
_cell.angle_beta   90.00
_cell.angle_gamma   90.00
#
_symmetry.space_group_name_H-M   'P 1'
#
loop_
_entity.id
_entity.type
_entity.pdbx_description
1 polymer ?
#
loop_
_entity_poly.entity_id
_entity_poly.type
_entity_poly.pdbx_seq_one_letter_code
_entity_poly.pdbx_strand_id
1 'polypeptide(L)'
;MLLLTFTRRVIPNTKLYGCLTKNMVEDDCASNTIPLPNVDSKTMTKVIEYWKRHSEEGDELKDFVKNYVKVLNYTELYDLILAANYLNDKELLDILCQETADRIKGKTPEEIRKAFNIKNDFTPEEEEQIRQENAWAYA
;
A
#
# COMPACT_ATOMS: atom_id res chain seq x y z
N MET A 1 15.61 16.78 -0.79
CA MET A 1 14.89 17.20 -2.01
C MET A 1 15.34 16.27 -3.13
N LEU A 2 14.56 15.21 -3.42
CA LEU A 2 14.88 14.29 -4.51
C LEU A 2 14.35 14.87 -5.82
N LEU A 3 15.26 15.24 -6.73
CA LEU A 3 14.96 15.58 -8.12
C LEU A 3 14.75 14.26 -8.88
N LEU A 4 13.50 13.90 -9.11
CA LEU A 4 13.16 12.73 -9.90
C LEU A 4 12.90 13.17 -11.34
N THR A 5 13.80 12.84 -12.26
CA THR A 5 13.56 12.92 -13.70
C THR A 5 12.61 11.78 -14.09
N PHE A 6 11.31 12.08 -14.16
CA PHE A 6 10.27 11.11 -14.47
C PHE A 6 10.04 11.00 -15.98
N THR A 7 10.22 9.81 -16.55
CA THR A 7 9.79 9.52 -17.92
C THR A 7 8.33 9.05 -17.94
N ARG A 8 7.58 9.44 -18.98
CA ARG A 8 6.15 9.15 -19.18
C ARG A 8 5.77 7.66 -19.15
N ARG A 9 6.77 6.75 -19.21
CA ARG A 9 6.61 5.29 -19.21
C ARG A 9 6.49 4.69 -17.81
N VAL A 10 7.06 5.34 -16.79
CA VAL A 10 7.15 4.80 -15.42
C VAL A 10 5.96 5.23 -14.56
N ILE A 11 5.20 6.25 -14.99
CA ILE A 11 4.02 6.71 -14.25
C ILE A 11 2.79 5.99 -14.79
N PRO A 12 2.16 5.06 -14.04
CA PRO A 12 0.87 4.53 -14.45
C PRO A 12 -0.15 5.67 -14.51
N ASN A 13 -1.13 5.51 -15.39
CA ASN A 13 -2.14 6.51 -15.74
C ASN A 13 -3.16 6.73 -14.60
N THR A 14 -2.71 6.87 -13.35
CA THR A 14 -3.56 7.21 -12.21
C THR A 14 -4.12 8.60 -12.47
N LYS A 15 -5.46 8.73 -12.40
CA LYS A 15 -6.19 9.93 -12.86
C LYS A 15 -5.69 11.23 -12.22
N LEU A 16 -5.09 11.16 -11.03
CA LEU A 16 -4.50 12.30 -10.33
C LEU A 16 -3.18 12.76 -10.99
N TYR A 17 -2.27 11.83 -11.27
CA TYR A 17 -0.97 12.12 -11.89
C TYR A 17 -1.09 12.41 -13.39
N GLY A 18 -1.96 11.72 -14.11
CA GLY A 18 -2.22 11.99 -15.54
C GLY A 18 -2.83 13.38 -15.77
N CYS A 19 -3.62 13.88 -14.82
CA CYS A 19 -4.18 15.24 -14.86
C CYS A 19 -3.13 16.31 -14.49
N LEU A 20 -2.34 16.06 -13.44
CA LEU A 20 -1.26 16.98 -13.03
C LEU A 20 -0.14 17.07 -14.10
N THR A 21 0.27 15.94 -14.67
CA THR A 21 1.34 15.92 -15.70
C THR A 21 0.87 16.42 -17.06
N LYS A 22 -0.41 16.25 -17.44
CA LYS A 22 -0.94 16.88 -18.66
C LYS A 22 -0.89 18.41 -18.57
N ASN A 23 -1.33 18.97 -17.45
CA ASN A 23 -1.42 20.43 -17.31
C ASN A 23 -0.04 21.07 -17.05
N MET A 24 0.94 20.35 -16.47
CA MET A 24 2.27 20.91 -16.17
C MET A 24 3.32 20.73 -17.26
N VAL A 25 3.15 19.81 -18.21
CA VAL A 25 4.13 19.59 -19.31
C VAL A 25 3.85 20.49 -20.52
N GLU A 26 2.64 21.03 -20.65
CA GLU A 26 2.28 21.96 -21.74
C GLU A 26 2.68 23.42 -21.44
N ASP A 27 2.81 23.79 -20.15
CA ASP A 27 3.27 25.11 -19.73
C ASP A 27 4.72 25.04 -19.22
N ASP A 28 5.68 25.49 -20.03
CA ASP A 28 7.13 25.57 -19.79
C ASP A 28 7.53 26.53 -18.63
N CYS A 29 6.67 26.70 -17.63
CA CYS A 29 6.77 27.75 -16.61
C CYS A 29 6.54 27.29 -15.15
N ALA A 30 6.44 25.98 -14.88
CA ALA A 30 6.38 25.48 -13.51
C ALA A 30 7.61 24.62 -13.20
N SER A 31 8.25 24.83 -12.04
CA SER A 31 9.30 23.93 -11.56
C SER A 31 8.80 22.48 -11.66
N ASN A 32 9.57 21.57 -12.26
CA ASN A 32 9.26 20.15 -12.47
C ASN A 32 9.08 19.33 -11.16
N THR A 33 8.74 19.98 -10.05
CA THR A 33 8.61 19.40 -8.73
C THR A 33 7.14 19.34 -8.35
N ILE A 34 6.63 18.13 -8.14
CA ILE A 34 5.28 17.90 -7.61
C ILE A 34 5.42 17.64 -6.11
N PRO A 35 4.89 18.52 -5.24
CA PRO A 35 4.95 18.29 -3.79
C PRO A 35 4.02 17.13 -3.41
N LEU A 36 4.56 16.14 -2.70
CA LEU A 36 3.81 15.04 -2.09
C LEU A 36 3.99 15.11 -0.57
N PRO A 37 3.24 15.96 0.15
CA PRO A 37 3.44 16.17 1.57
C PRO A 37 3.09 14.94 2.42
N ASN A 38 2.24 14.05 1.91
CA ASN A 38 1.69 12.91 2.65
C ASN A 38 2.40 11.58 2.36
N VAL A 39 3.49 11.60 1.59
CA VAL A 39 4.28 10.40 1.27
C VAL A 39 5.74 10.71 1.52
N ASP A 40 6.38 10.02 2.45
CA ASP A 40 7.79 10.20 2.72
C ASP A 40 8.66 9.60 1.60
N SER A 41 9.94 10.00 1.56
CA SER A 41 10.85 9.60 0.48
C SER A 41 11.11 8.08 0.42
N LYS A 42 11.09 7.37 1.55
CA LYS A 42 11.32 5.90 1.56
C LYS A 42 10.12 5.18 0.97
N THR A 43 8.91 5.58 1.38
CA THR A 43 7.67 5.04 0.84
C THR A 43 7.54 5.33 -0.66
N MET A 44 7.83 6.55 -1.09
CA MET A 44 7.80 6.90 -2.52
C MET A 44 8.82 6.10 -3.34
N THR A 45 10.02 5.83 -2.79
CA THR A 45 11.03 5.00 -3.47
C THR A 45 10.50 3.60 -3.77
N LYS A 46 9.80 2.99 -2.80
CA LYS A 46 9.15 1.69 -2.93
C LYS A 46 8.03 1.71 -3.98
N VAL A 47 7.17 2.74 -3.98
CA VAL A 47 6.13 2.90 -5.01
C VAL A 47 6.74 2.98 -6.42
N ILE A 48 7.82 3.75 -6.57
CA ILE A 48 8.52 3.88 -7.86
C ILE A 48 9.14 2.54 -8.30
N GLU A 49 9.71 1.78 -7.37
CA GLU A 49 10.24 0.44 -7.65
C GLU A 49 9.13 -0.48 -8.19
N TYR A 50 7.97 -0.48 -7.54
CA TYR A 50 6.79 -1.21 -8.01
C TYR A 50 6.38 -0.76 -9.42
N TRP A 51 6.21 0.54 -9.66
CA TRP A 51 5.80 1.05 -10.97
C TRP A 51 6.78 0.75 -12.09
N LYS A 52 8.09 0.85 -11.84
CA LYS A 52 9.12 0.50 -12.83
C LYS A 52 8.97 -0.95 -13.25
N ARG A 53 8.86 -1.85 -12.28
CA ARG A 53 8.73 -3.27 -12.56
C ARG A 53 7.40 -3.63 -13.21
N HIS A 54 6.32 -2.94 -12.83
CA HIS A 54 5.01 -3.11 -13.43
C HIS A 54 4.97 -2.60 -14.88
N SER A 55 5.80 -1.61 -15.24
CA SER A 55 5.91 -1.10 -16.61
C SER A 55 6.74 -2.00 -17.55
N GLU A 56 7.48 -2.96 -16.99
CA GLU A 56 8.23 -3.96 -17.75
C GLU A 56 7.29 -5.15 -18.04
N GLU A 57 6.86 -5.31 -19.29
CA GLU A 57 6.00 -6.43 -19.73
C GLU A 57 6.73 -7.77 -19.56
N GLY A 58 6.09 -8.77 -18.93
CA GLY A 58 6.62 -10.13 -18.82
C GLY A 58 5.87 -11.04 -17.85
N ASP A 59 6.00 -12.36 -18.04
CA ASP A 59 5.32 -13.39 -17.25
C ASP A 59 5.79 -13.46 -15.78
N GLU A 60 6.95 -12.87 -15.47
CA GLU A 60 7.56 -12.86 -14.13
C GLU A 60 6.97 -11.81 -13.17
N LEU A 61 6.04 -10.97 -13.63
CA LEU A 61 5.47 -9.89 -12.83
C LEU A 61 4.76 -10.41 -11.57
N LYS A 62 4.04 -11.53 -11.69
CA LYS A 62 3.30 -12.13 -10.56
C LYS A 62 4.23 -12.57 -9.44
N ASP A 63 5.35 -13.20 -9.79
CA ASP A 63 6.34 -13.67 -8.80
C ASP A 63 7.07 -12.50 -8.17
N PHE A 64 7.40 -11.46 -8.95
CA PHE A 64 7.93 -10.22 -8.40
C PHE A 64 6.97 -9.60 -7.39
N VAL A 65 5.70 -9.37 -7.76
CA VAL A 65 4.70 -8.74 -6.89
C VAL A 65 4.56 -9.52 -5.60
N LYS A 66 4.46 -10.86 -5.70
CA LYS A 66 4.36 -11.76 -4.55
C LYS A 66 5.58 -11.67 -3.63
N ASN A 67 6.79 -11.62 -4.17
CA ASN A 67 8.00 -11.51 -3.36
C ASN A 67 8.16 -10.11 -2.76
N TYR A 68 7.82 -9.08 -3.53
CA TYR A 68 7.89 -7.68 -3.13
C TYR A 68 7.02 -7.41 -1.90
N VAL A 69 5.75 -7.84 -1.89
CA VAL A 69 4.87 -7.60 -0.74
C VAL A 69 5.23 -8.44 0.48
N LYS A 70 5.75 -9.66 0.27
CA LYS A 70 6.12 -10.58 1.36
C LYS A 70 7.29 -10.09 2.21
N VAL A 71 8.25 -9.39 1.61
CA VAL A 71 9.42 -8.88 2.34
C VAL A 71 9.12 -7.61 3.14
N LEU A 72 7.97 -6.97 2.92
CA LEU A 72 7.56 -5.76 3.64
C LEU A 72 7.26 -6.08 5.11
N ASN A 73 7.78 -5.26 6.02
CA ASN A 73 7.33 -5.28 7.41
C ASN A 73 5.96 -4.58 7.57
N TYR A 74 5.34 -4.66 8.76
CA TYR A 74 4.01 -4.08 9.00
C TYR A 74 3.96 -2.56 8.80
N THR A 75 5.01 -1.83 9.20
CA THR A 75 5.09 -0.38 9.03
C THR A 75 5.15 -0.01 7.55
N GLU A 76 6.04 -0.66 6.79
CA GLU A 76 6.17 -0.42 5.35
C GLU A 76 4.90 -0.78 4.58
N LEU A 77 4.24 -1.89 4.95
CA LEU A 77 2.98 -2.30 4.36
C LEU A 77 1.88 -1.26 4.61
N TYR A 78 1.79 -0.75 5.84
CA TYR A 78 0.84 0.30 6.22
C TYR A 78 1.11 1.62 5.48
N ASP A 79 2.35 2.09 5.45
CA ASP A 79 2.73 3.33 4.76
C ASP A 79 2.47 3.23 3.26
N LEU A 80 2.73 2.06 2.65
CA LEU A 80 2.43 1.81 1.25
C LEU A 80 0.94 1.77 0.94
N ILE A 81 0.10 1.23 1.83
CA ILE A 81 -1.37 1.25 1.68
C ILE A 81 -1.87 2.70 1.66
N LEU A 82 -1.39 3.53 2.60
CA LEU A 82 -1.76 4.94 2.64
C LEU A 82 -1.29 5.70 1.40
N ALA A 83 -0.05 5.43 0.94
CA ALA A 83 0.48 6.04 -0.27
C ALA A 83 -0.28 5.60 -1.52
N ALA A 84 -0.59 4.30 -1.68
CA ALA A 84 -1.35 3.78 -2.82
C ALA A 84 -2.76 4.41 -2.88
N ASN A 85 -3.44 4.52 -1.73
CA ASN A 85 -4.71 5.23 -1.63
C ASN A 85 -4.59 6.72 -1.99
N TYR A 86 -3.58 7.41 -1.47
CA TYR A 86 -3.33 8.83 -1.76
C TYR A 86 -3.02 9.09 -3.25
N LEU A 87 -2.23 8.21 -3.86
CA LEU A 87 -1.85 8.26 -5.27
C LEU A 87 -2.94 7.74 -6.22
N ASN A 88 -4.03 7.20 -5.66
CA ASN A 88 -5.13 6.57 -6.38
C ASN A 88 -4.66 5.43 -7.30
N ASP A 89 -3.72 4.62 -6.81
CA ASP A 89 -3.26 3.40 -7.45
C ASP A 89 -4.03 2.21 -6.89
N LYS A 90 -5.15 1.90 -7.54
CA LYS A 90 -6.06 0.84 -7.11
C LYS A 90 -5.41 -0.53 -7.17
N GLU A 91 -4.58 -0.80 -8.17
CA GLU A 91 -3.97 -2.11 -8.33
C GLU A 91 -2.95 -2.39 -7.22
N LEU A 92 -2.08 -1.41 -6.94
CA LEU A 92 -1.16 -1.50 -5.81
C LEU A 92 -1.94 -1.63 -4.48
N LEU A 93 -3.01 -0.86 -4.30
CA LEU A 93 -3.84 -0.93 -3.11
C LEU A 93 -4.47 -2.32 -2.92
N ASP A 94 -5.05 -2.90 -3.98
CA ASP A 94 -5.68 -4.22 -3.95
C ASP A 94 -4.65 -5.32 -3.58
N ILE A 95 -3.45 -5.25 -4.15
CA ILE A 95 -2.33 -6.15 -3.85
C ILE A 95 -1.92 -6.08 -2.38
N LEU A 96 -1.76 -4.88 -1.83
CA LEU A 96 -1.32 -4.68 -0.44
C LEU A 96 -2.43 -5.07 0.55
N CYS A 97 -3.69 -4.80 0.21
CA CYS A 97 -4.86 -5.25 0.99
C CYS A 97 -4.95 -6.78 1.03
N GLN A 98 -4.70 -7.45 -0.10
CA GLN A 98 -4.70 -8.92 -0.15
C GLN A 98 -3.58 -9.51 0.72
N GLU A 99 -2.36 -8.98 0.64
CA GLU A 99 -1.25 -9.42 1.51
C GLU A 99 -1.58 -9.18 2.99
N THR A 100 -2.24 -8.07 3.32
CA THR A 100 -2.69 -7.78 4.70
C THR A 100 -3.70 -8.82 5.16
N ALA A 101 -4.69 -9.17 4.32
CA ALA A 101 -5.68 -10.20 4.62
C ALA A 101 -5.02 -11.59 4.80
N ASP A 102 -4.06 -11.94 3.95
CA ASP A 102 -3.32 -13.20 4.02
C ASP A 102 -2.48 -13.29 5.31
N ARG A 103 -1.93 -12.16 5.79
CA ARG A 103 -1.23 -12.09 7.09
C ARG A 103 -2.16 -12.21 8.29
N ILE A 104 -3.43 -11.88 8.15
CA ILE A 104 -4.44 -11.99 9.21
C ILE A 104 -5.03 -13.40 9.25
N LYS A 105 -5.14 -14.04 8.09
CA LYS A 105 -5.76 -15.35 7.93
C LYS A 105 -5.12 -16.40 8.85
N GLY A 106 -5.94 -17.05 9.66
CA GLY A 106 -5.53 -18.14 10.55
C GLY A 106 -4.84 -17.68 11.85
N LYS A 107 -4.73 -16.37 12.10
CA LYS A 107 -4.23 -15.85 13.38
C LYS A 107 -5.36 -15.67 14.39
N THR A 108 -5.02 -15.80 15.68
CA THR A 108 -5.97 -15.49 16.75
C THR A 108 -6.15 -13.97 16.90
N PRO A 109 -7.26 -13.50 17.51
CA PRO A 109 -7.44 -12.09 17.82
C PRO A 109 -6.27 -11.46 18.60
N GLU A 110 -5.67 -12.20 19.52
CA GLU A 110 -4.51 -11.75 20.31
C GLU A 110 -3.25 -11.58 19.46
N GLU A 111 -3.00 -12.52 18.54
CA GLU A 111 -1.89 -12.43 17.60
C GLU A 111 -2.04 -11.26 16.63
N ILE A 112 -3.27 -11.03 16.14
CA ILE A 112 -3.60 -9.88 15.28
C ILE A 112 -3.39 -8.58 16.06
N ARG A 113 -3.93 -8.49 17.29
CA ARG A 113 -3.75 -7.31 18.14
C ARG A 113 -2.27 -7.00 18.38
N LYS A 114 -1.45 -8.02 18.65
CA LYS A 114 0.00 -7.85 18.82
C LYS A 114 0.69 -7.44 17.52
N ALA A 115 0.35 -8.07 16.40
CA ALA A 115 0.96 -7.81 15.10
C ALA A 115 0.72 -6.39 14.59
N PHE A 116 -0.49 -5.86 14.81
CA PHE A 116 -0.90 -4.52 14.38
C PHE A 116 -0.82 -3.48 15.50
N ASN A 117 -0.26 -3.84 16.67
CA ASN A 117 -0.16 -2.98 17.86
C ASN A 117 -1.52 -2.35 18.26
N ILE A 118 -2.58 -3.15 18.20
CA ILE A 118 -3.95 -2.78 18.57
C ILE A 118 -4.16 -3.08 20.05
N LYS A 119 -4.61 -2.07 20.80
CA LYS A 119 -4.99 -2.23 22.21
C LYS A 119 -6.33 -2.97 22.30
N ASN A 120 -6.43 -3.99 23.15
CA ASN A 120 -7.73 -4.58 23.50
C ASN A 120 -8.50 -3.60 24.38
N ASP A 121 -9.66 -3.17 23.92
CA ASP A 121 -10.57 -2.25 24.59
C ASP A 121 -11.84 -2.93 25.12
N PHE A 122 -12.00 -4.24 24.91
CA PHE A 122 -13.07 -5.03 25.50
C PHE A 122 -12.81 -5.36 26.96
N THR A 123 -13.87 -5.38 27.75
CA THR A 123 -13.87 -6.02 29.07
C THR A 123 -13.83 -7.56 28.93
N PRO A 124 -13.36 -8.30 29.95
CA PRO A 124 -13.36 -9.77 29.92
C PRO A 124 -14.74 -10.37 29.65
N GLU A 125 -15.79 -9.75 30.18
CA GLU A 125 -17.18 -10.16 29.98
C GLU A 125 -17.65 -9.98 28.52
N GLU A 126 -17.32 -8.84 27.90
CA GLU A 126 -17.63 -8.57 26.49
C GLU A 126 -16.85 -9.50 25.55
N GLU A 127 -15.57 -9.74 25.83
CA GLU A 127 -14.74 -10.64 25.01
C GLU A 127 -15.26 -12.09 25.06
N GLU A 128 -15.72 -12.55 26.22
CA GLU A 128 -16.32 -13.88 26.36
C GLU A 128 -17.68 -13.96 25.64
N GLN A 129 -18.53 -12.93 25.73
CA GLN A 129 -19.78 -12.87 24.96
C GLN A 129 -19.52 -12.92 23.45
N ILE A 130 -18.59 -12.11 22.96
CA ILE A 130 -18.20 -12.10 21.53
C ILE A 130 -17.65 -13.46 21.11
N ARG A 131 -16.87 -14.14 21.96
CA ARG A 131 -16.35 -15.48 21.68
C ARG A 131 -17.47 -16.53 21.60
N GLN A 132 -18.47 -16.45 22.48
CA GLN A 132 -19.63 -17.34 22.45
C GLN A 132 -20.50 -17.10 21.22
N GLU A 133 -20.78 -15.85 20.87
CA GLU A 133 -21.54 -15.49 19.66
C GLU A 133 -20.82 -15.91 18.37
N ASN A 134 -19.50 -15.82 18.36
CA ASN A 134 -18.67 -16.18 17.21
C ASN A 134 -18.06 -17.58 17.32
N ALA A 135 -18.62 -18.47 18.15
CA ALA A 135 -18.12 -19.83 18.33
C ALA A 135 -17.99 -20.60 17.00
N TRP A 136 -18.82 -20.30 16.01
CA TRP A 136 -18.77 -20.86 14.66
C TRP A 136 -17.43 -20.61 13.92
N ALA A 137 -16.71 -19.55 14.27
CA ALA A 137 -15.41 -19.22 13.68
C ALA A 137 -14.24 -19.96 14.36
N TYR A 138 -14.49 -20.62 15.50
CA TYR A 138 -13.51 -21.34 16.31
C TYR A 138 -13.77 -22.86 16.37
N ALA A 139 -14.80 -23.35 15.67
CA ALA A 139 -15.25 -24.75 15.65
C ALA A 139 -14.49 -25.61 14.63
#